data_AF-A0A7K1D560-F1
#
_entry.id   AF-A0A7K1D560-F1
#
_cell.length_a   1.000
_cell.length_b   1.000
_cell.length_c   1.000
_cell.angle_alpha   90.00
_cell.angle_beta   90.00
_cell.angle_gamma   90.00
#
_symmetry.space_group_name_H-M   'P 1'
#
loop_
_entity.id
_entity.type
_entity.pdbx_description
1 polymer ?
#
loop_
_entity_poly.entity_id
_entity_poly.type
_entity_poly.pdbx_seq_one_letter_code
_entity_poly.pdbx_strand_id
1 'polypeptide(L)'
;MAILRKKPVKPISTPDFGAIGAPINRNNPFYFGFLAAAGAITALTMMRALASASQVFVLIIISLFFAMGLNPAVESIQNKGLSRQKAVAVLIFGLLIFIALFVVIVIPPLIKQVNSFINSAPQLVDSLRQNSNIAKFNDQFGLIDTLDKKLQEWIQNGKLVTSAFGGVLGVGKTVISGTISALTIIVLTLYFIASLPNVTEMAYRLVPASRR
;
A
#
# COMPACT_ATOMS: atom_id res chain seq x y z
N MET A 1 -43.82 81.14 -0.22
CA MET A 1 -42.50 80.51 -0.45
C MET A 1 -41.94 80.12 0.92
N ALA A 2 -42.27 78.91 1.40
CA ALA A 2 -41.91 78.46 2.75
C ALA A 2 -40.60 77.65 2.70
N ILE A 3 -39.58 78.14 3.40
CA ILE A 3 -38.23 77.57 3.43
C ILE A 3 -38.26 76.26 4.22
N LEU A 4 -38.04 75.13 3.54
CA LEU A 4 -37.86 73.82 4.15
C LEU A 4 -36.57 73.80 4.97
N ARG A 5 -36.68 73.86 6.30
CA ARG A 5 -35.56 73.59 7.23
C ARG A 5 -35.14 72.12 7.10
N LYS A 6 -33.94 71.87 6.55
CA LYS A 6 -33.29 70.55 6.60
C LYS A 6 -33.05 70.16 8.07
N LYS A 7 -33.57 69.00 8.49
CA LYS A 7 -33.22 68.36 9.76
C LYS A 7 -31.73 67.95 9.74
N PRO A 8 -30.99 68.13 10.85
CA PRO A 8 -29.59 67.69 10.92
C PRO A 8 -29.52 66.17 10.87
N VAL A 9 -28.66 65.64 9.99
CA VAL A 9 -28.37 64.20 9.89
C VAL A 9 -27.57 63.80 11.13
N LYS A 10 -28.09 62.85 11.90
CA LYS A 10 -27.45 62.30 13.10
C LYS A 10 -26.19 61.51 12.67
N PRO A 11 -24.99 61.76 13.23
CA PRO A 11 -23.80 61.02 12.87
C PRO A 11 -23.97 59.54 13.25
N ILE A 12 -23.63 58.65 12.33
CA ILE A 12 -23.64 57.19 12.56
C ILE A 12 -22.53 56.91 13.58
N SER A 13 -22.89 56.48 14.78
CA SER A 13 -21.94 56.01 15.78
C SER A 13 -21.28 54.74 15.25
N THR A 14 -19.97 54.80 14.97
CA THR A 14 -19.16 53.60 14.72
C THR A 14 -19.31 52.65 15.90
N PRO A 15 -19.66 51.37 15.70
CA PRO A 15 -19.75 50.41 16.79
C PRO A 15 -18.41 50.37 17.54
N ASP A 16 -18.45 50.55 18.85
CA ASP A 16 -17.29 50.41 19.72
C ASP A 16 -16.96 48.93 19.85
N PHE A 17 -15.93 48.48 19.13
CA PHE A 17 -15.45 47.10 19.15
C PHE A 17 -14.53 46.80 20.33
N GLY A 18 -14.42 47.70 21.32
CA GLY A 18 -13.54 47.57 22.46
C GLY A 18 -12.07 47.84 22.11
N ALA A 19 -11.21 47.85 23.14
CA ALA A 19 -9.78 48.03 22.95
C ALA A 19 -9.18 46.82 22.22
N ILE A 20 -8.32 47.08 21.23
CA ILE A 20 -7.54 46.04 20.55
C ILE A 20 -6.78 45.23 21.60
N GLY A 21 -7.02 43.91 21.63
CA GLY A 21 -6.32 42.98 22.51
C GLY A 21 -4.80 43.06 22.30
N ALA A 22 -4.03 42.79 23.36
CA ALA A 22 -2.58 42.86 23.31
C ALA A 22 -2.01 42.00 22.16
N PRO A 23 -1.02 42.49 21.39
CA PRO A 23 -0.46 41.76 20.27
C PRO A 23 0.19 40.46 20.76
N ILE A 24 0.00 39.37 20.01
CA ILE A 24 0.60 38.08 20.34
C ILE A 24 2.13 38.20 20.34
N ASN A 25 2.74 37.95 21.51
CA ASN A 25 4.18 38.00 21.67
C ASN A 25 4.86 36.77 21.03
N ARG A 26 5.50 36.99 19.87
CA ARG A 26 6.18 35.94 19.09
C ARG A 26 7.49 35.43 19.73
N ASN A 27 8.00 36.12 20.75
CA ASN A 27 9.23 35.72 21.46
C ASN A 27 9.00 34.69 22.57
N ASN A 28 7.75 34.29 22.85
CA ASN A 28 7.49 33.27 23.86
C ASN A 28 8.00 31.90 23.38
N PRO A 29 8.86 31.20 24.16
CA PRO A 29 9.42 29.89 23.76
C PRO A 29 8.35 28.85 23.41
N PHE A 30 7.19 28.91 24.08
CA PHE A 30 6.05 28.04 23.80
C PHE A 30 5.44 28.28 22.41
N TYR A 31 5.25 29.54 22.00
CA TYR A 31 4.68 29.88 20.69
C TYR A 31 5.61 29.43 19.55
N PHE A 32 6.92 29.64 19.72
CA PHE A 32 7.92 29.17 18.78
C PHE A 32 7.93 27.63 18.69
N GLY A 33 7.97 26.93 19.84
CA GLY A 33 7.94 25.47 19.88
C GLY A 33 6.67 24.88 19.26
N PHE A 34 5.50 25.48 19.51
CA PHE A 34 4.24 25.06 18.94
C PHE A 34 4.21 25.22 17.41
N LEU A 35 4.61 26.38 16.89
CA LEU A 35 4.68 26.60 15.43
C LEU A 35 5.71 25.69 14.75
N ALA A 36 6.87 25.51 15.36
CA ALA A 36 7.90 24.62 14.84
C ALA A 36 7.41 23.17 14.80
N ALA A 37 6.76 22.70 15.86
CA ALA A 37 6.17 21.36 15.92
C ALA A 37 5.03 21.18 14.90
N ALA A 38 4.12 22.16 14.78
CA ALA A 38 3.05 22.12 13.80
C ALA A 38 3.57 22.11 12.36
N GLY A 39 4.58 22.94 12.08
CA GLY A 39 5.30 22.95 10.79
C GLY A 39 5.98 21.62 10.51
N ALA A 40 6.67 21.05 11.50
CA ALA A 40 7.34 19.75 11.37
C ALA A 40 6.34 18.60 11.12
N ILE A 41 5.23 18.55 11.85
CA ILE A 41 4.16 17.57 11.63
C ILE A 41 3.59 17.72 10.22
N THR A 42 3.29 18.95 9.80
CA THR A 42 2.76 19.23 8.45
C THR A 42 3.75 18.83 7.35
N ALA A 43 5.04 19.12 7.53
CA ALA A 43 6.07 18.74 6.59
C ALA A 43 6.22 17.21 6.50
N LEU A 44 6.22 16.50 7.63
CA LEU A 44 6.31 15.04 7.69
C LEU A 44 5.07 14.37 7.07
N THR A 45 3.87 14.90 7.32
CA THR A 45 2.65 14.36 6.69
C THR A 45 2.63 14.61 5.19
N MET A 46 3.03 15.81 4.74
CA MET A 46 3.15 16.13 3.31
C MET A 46 4.17 15.24 2.60
N MET A 47 5.33 15.02 3.22
CA MET A 47 6.37 14.12 2.70
C MET A 47 5.85 12.68 2.56
N ARG A 48 5.12 12.18 3.56
CA ARG A 48 4.50 10.84 3.51
C ARG A 48 3.40 10.76 2.46
N ALA A 49 2.57 11.79 2.31
CA ALA A 49 1.54 11.86 1.29
C ALA A 49 2.13 11.80 -0.12
N LEU A 50 3.23 12.53 -0.35
CA LEU A 50 3.92 12.54 -1.64
C LEU A 50 4.55 11.17 -1.96
N ALA A 51 5.15 10.52 -0.96
CA ALA A 51 5.65 9.15 -1.11
C ALA A 51 4.54 8.15 -1.44
N SER A 52 3.38 8.24 -0.76
CA SER A 52 2.22 7.40 -1.05
C SER A 52 1.64 7.66 -2.44
N ALA A 53 1.62 8.92 -2.89
CA ALA A 53 1.13 9.28 -4.22
C ALA A 53 2.02 8.70 -5.33
N SER A 54 3.35 8.71 -5.14
CA SER A 54 4.30 8.09 -6.08
C SER A 54 3.98 6.61 -6.33
N GLN A 55 3.66 5.86 -5.28
CA GLN A 55 3.29 4.45 -5.41
C GLN A 55 2.01 4.28 -6.26
N VAL A 56 1.02 5.17 -6.09
CA VAL A 56 -0.21 5.14 -6.91
C VAL A 56 0.10 5.38 -8.39
N PHE A 57 1.00 6.31 -8.72
CA PHE A 57 1.44 6.52 -10.11
C PHE A 57 2.09 5.27 -10.71
N VAL A 58 2.91 4.56 -9.93
CA VAL A 58 3.50 3.28 -10.38
C VAL A 58 2.40 2.25 -10.68
N LEU A 59 1.39 2.11 -9.81
CA LEU A 59 0.26 1.21 -10.05
C LEU A 59 -0.51 1.59 -11.32
N ILE A 60 -0.74 2.89 -11.55
CA ILE A 60 -1.38 3.41 -12.76
C ILE A 60 -0.57 3.03 -14.00
N ILE A 61 0.74 3.29 -14.02
CA ILE A 61 1.60 2.98 -15.18
C ILE A 61 1.60 1.47 -15.46
N ILE A 62 1.78 0.63 -14.44
CA ILE A 62 1.76 -0.83 -14.58
C ILE A 62 0.41 -1.29 -15.14
N SER A 63 -0.70 -0.77 -14.61
CA SER A 63 -2.03 -1.13 -15.06
C SER A 63 -2.33 -0.69 -16.50
N LEU A 64 -1.83 0.47 -16.93
CA LEU A 64 -1.94 0.92 -18.33
C LEU A 64 -1.16 0.01 -19.28
N PHE A 65 0.03 -0.42 -18.87
CA PHE A 65 0.83 -1.38 -19.63
C PHE A 65 0.08 -2.71 -19.79
N PHE A 66 -0.46 -3.25 -18.70
CA PHE A 66 -1.31 -4.45 -18.75
C PHE A 66 -2.57 -4.22 -19.58
N ALA A 67 -3.21 -3.06 -19.49
CA ALA A 67 -4.43 -2.75 -20.22
C ALA A 67 -4.20 -2.80 -21.73
N MET A 68 -3.08 -2.24 -22.18
CA MET A 68 -2.66 -2.31 -23.58
C MET A 68 -2.40 -3.75 -24.02
N GLY A 69 -1.74 -4.56 -23.19
CA GLY A 69 -1.47 -5.98 -23.49
C GLY A 69 -2.69 -6.90 -23.43
N LEU A 70 -3.66 -6.61 -22.57
CA LEU A 70 -4.89 -7.39 -22.38
C LEU A 70 -6.03 -6.95 -23.32
N ASN A 71 -5.93 -5.78 -23.95
CA ASN A 71 -6.90 -5.33 -24.94
C ASN A 71 -7.25 -6.38 -26.01
N PRO A 72 -6.30 -7.11 -26.65
CA PRO A 72 -6.64 -8.17 -27.62
C PRO A 72 -7.44 -9.33 -27.02
N ALA A 73 -7.24 -9.66 -25.73
CA ALA A 73 -8.06 -10.66 -25.06
C ALA A 73 -9.51 -10.20 -24.90
N VAL A 74 -9.71 -8.91 -24.62
CA VAL A 74 -11.05 -8.30 -24.52
C VAL A 74 -11.71 -8.27 -25.89
N GLU A 75 -10.99 -7.87 -26.94
CA GLU A 75 -11.48 -7.87 -28.33
C GLU A 75 -11.88 -9.28 -28.78
N SER A 76 -11.07 -10.30 -28.44
CA SER A 76 -11.39 -11.70 -28.74
C SER A 76 -12.69 -12.17 -28.07
N ILE A 77 -13.02 -11.64 -26.89
CA ILE A 77 -14.28 -11.91 -26.20
C ILE A 77 -15.43 -11.09 -26.81
N GLN A 78 -15.19 -9.84 -27.19
CA GLN A 78 -16.19 -9.00 -27.87
C GLN A 78 -16.58 -9.55 -29.24
N ASN A 79 -15.63 -10.14 -29.98
CA ASN A 79 -15.86 -10.81 -31.26
C ASN A 79 -16.84 -11.99 -31.15
N LYS A 80 -17.12 -12.48 -29.94
CA LYS A 80 -18.15 -13.50 -29.66
C LYS A 80 -19.56 -12.91 -29.41
N GLY A 81 -19.75 -11.61 -29.68
CA GLY A 81 -21.04 -10.92 -29.55
C GLY A 81 -21.33 -10.34 -28.17
N LEU A 82 -20.33 -10.29 -27.27
CA LEU A 82 -20.48 -9.73 -25.93
C LEU A 82 -20.22 -8.21 -25.95
N SER A 83 -21.13 -7.44 -25.34
CA SER A 83 -20.89 -6.01 -25.07
C SER A 83 -19.62 -5.83 -24.22
N ARG A 84 -18.87 -4.76 -24.44
CA ARG A 84 -17.59 -4.49 -23.76
C ARG A 84 -17.62 -4.63 -22.23
N GLN A 85 -18.69 -4.16 -21.58
CA GLN A 85 -18.88 -4.31 -20.13
C GLN A 85 -18.95 -5.79 -19.69
N LYS A 86 -19.62 -6.64 -20.47
CA LYS A 86 -19.69 -8.08 -20.22
C LYS A 86 -18.35 -8.76 -20.49
N ALA A 87 -17.61 -8.34 -21.52
CA ALA A 87 -16.27 -8.85 -21.78
C ALA A 87 -15.31 -8.57 -20.61
N VAL A 88 -15.37 -7.36 -20.05
CA VAL A 88 -14.60 -6.97 -18.86
C VAL A 88 -15.03 -7.79 -17.64
N ALA A 89 -16.33 -7.99 -17.41
CA ALA A 89 -16.81 -8.83 -16.31
C ALA A 89 -16.31 -10.29 -16.42
N VAL A 90 -16.35 -10.88 -17.62
CA VAL A 90 -15.82 -12.24 -17.86
C VAL A 90 -14.32 -12.31 -17.53
N LEU A 91 -13.54 -11.29 -17.88
CA LEU A 91 -12.12 -11.24 -17.54
C LEU A 91 -11.89 -11.12 -16.03
N ILE A 92 -12.71 -10.33 -15.31
CA ILE A 92 -12.66 -10.25 -13.84
C ILE A 92 -12.85 -11.64 -13.24
N PHE A 93 -13.96 -12.30 -13.60
CA PHE A 93 -14.29 -13.61 -13.04
C PHE A 93 -13.25 -14.66 -13.42
N GLY A 94 -12.82 -14.69 -14.69
CA GLY A 94 -11.78 -15.61 -15.16
C GLY A 94 -10.47 -15.45 -14.39
N LEU A 95 -10.07 -14.20 -14.11
CA LEU A 95 -8.85 -13.93 -13.37
C LEU A 95 -8.96 -14.25 -11.88
N LEU A 96 -10.11 -13.95 -11.26
CA LEU A 96 -10.37 -14.32 -9.86
C LEU A 96 -10.34 -15.84 -9.68
N ILE A 97 -10.95 -16.59 -10.61
CA ILE A 97 -10.92 -18.05 -10.61
C ILE A 97 -9.48 -18.55 -10.79
N PHE A 98 -8.74 -17.98 -11.74
CA PHE A 98 -7.34 -18.33 -11.97
C PHE A 98 -6.48 -18.13 -10.71
N ILE A 99 -6.63 -16.98 -10.03
CA ILE A 99 -5.91 -16.69 -8.79
C ILE A 99 -6.32 -17.67 -7.68
N ALA A 100 -7.62 -17.94 -7.51
CA ALA A 100 -8.10 -18.88 -6.50
C ALA A 100 -7.52 -20.28 -6.73
N LEU A 101 -7.54 -20.77 -7.98
CA LEU A 101 -6.95 -22.05 -8.35
C LEU A 101 -5.44 -22.06 -8.10
N PHE A 102 -4.74 -21.00 -8.50
CA PHE A 102 -3.30 -20.87 -8.29
C PHE A 102 -2.95 -20.95 -6.79
N VAL A 103 -3.67 -20.22 -5.94
CA VAL A 103 -3.50 -20.23 -4.49
C VAL A 103 -3.71 -21.63 -3.91
N VAL A 104 -4.81 -22.30 -4.30
CA VAL A 104 -5.13 -23.66 -3.82
C VAL A 104 -4.10 -24.69 -4.27
N ILE A 105 -3.51 -24.54 -5.46
CA ILE A 105 -2.52 -25.49 -5.98
C ILE A 105 -1.12 -25.22 -5.41
N VAL A 106 -0.73 -23.96 -5.24
CA VAL A 106 0.65 -23.57 -4.89
C VAL A 106 0.89 -23.48 -3.38
N ILE A 107 -0.08 -23.02 -2.58
CA ILE A 107 0.13 -22.88 -1.13
C ILE A 107 0.37 -24.23 -0.43
N PRO A 108 -0.42 -25.30 -0.66
CA PRO A 108 -0.22 -26.56 0.04
C PRO A 108 1.17 -27.19 -0.13
N PRO A 109 1.78 -27.28 -1.34
CA PRO A 109 3.13 -27.81 -1.47
C PRO A 109 4.17 -26.93 -0.79
N LEU A 110 4.01 -25.60 -0.77
CA LEU A 110 4.89 -24.71 -0.01
C LEU A 110 4.82 -24.99 1.49
N ILE A 111 3.62 -25.15 2.06
CA ILE A 111 3.45 -25.50 3.48
C ILE A 111 4.06 -26.87 3.77
N LYS A 112 3.84 -27.87 2.89
CA LYS A 112 4.43 -29.20 3.03
C LYS A 112 5.97 -29.15 3.00
N GLN A 113 6.56 -28.35 2.10
CA GLN A 113 8.00 -28.16 2.00
C GLN A 113 8.58 -27.51 3.26
N VAL A 114 7.94 -26.46 3.76
CA VAL A 114 8.36 -25.78 5.01
C VAL A 114 8.23 -26.72 6.21
N ASN A 115 7.11 -27.43 6.34
CA ASN A 115 6.93 -28.40 7.43
C ASN A 115 7.93 -29.55 7.34
N SER A 116 8.23 -30.06 6.14
CA SER A 116 9.26 -31.08 5.96
C SER A 116 10.64 -30.59 6.38
N PHE A 117 10.99 -29.34 6.06
CA PHE A 117 12.25 -28.74 6.51
C PHE A 117 12.32 -28.63 8.03
N ILE A 118 11.25 -28.16 8.68
CA ILE A 118 11.16 -28.07 10.14
C ILE A 118 11.28 -29.46 10.80
N ASN A 119 10.63 -30.47 10.23
CA ASN A 119 10.63 -31.83 10.76
C ASN A 119 11.96 -32.57 10.54
N SER A 120 12.66 -32.30 9.42
CA SER A 120 13.95 -32.92 9.10
C SER A 120 15.16 -32.19 9.70
N ALA A 121 15.01 -30.92 10.10
CA ALA A 121 16.07 -30.15 10.76
C ALA A 121 16.69 -30.85 11.98
N PRO A 122 15.93 -31.38 12.96
CA PRO A 122 16.53 -32.07 14.11
C PRO A 122 17.29 -33.34 13.72
N GLN A 123 16.78 -34.12 12.77
CA GLN A 123 17.48 -35.31 12.27
C GLN A 123 18.83 -34.97 11.61
N LEU A 124 18.92 -33.79 10.98
CA LEU A 124 20.17 -33.30 10.39
C LEU A 124 21.20 -32.94 11.46
N VAL A 125 20.75 -32.35 12.58
CA VAL A 125 21.63 -32.05 13.73
C VAL A 125 22.06 -33.33 14.45
N ASP A 126 21.16 -34.29 14.64
CA ASP A 126 21.47 -35.61 15.20
C ASP A 126 22.52 -36.36 14.35
N SER A 127 22.40 -36.27 13.02
CA SER A 127 23.37 -36.85 12.08
C SER A 127 24.75 -36.21 12.18
N LEU A 128 24.82 -34.91 12.50
CA LEU A 128 26.09 -34.20 12.74
C LEU A 128 26.72 -34.59 14.09
N ARG A 129 25.91 -34.88 15.12
CA ARG A 129 26.40 -35.40 16.42
C ARG A 129 26.98 -36.80 16.32
N GLN A 130 26.41 -37.66 15.47
CA GLN A 130 26.86 -39.05 15.31
C GLN A 130 28.17 -39.18 14.51
N ASN A 131 28.64 -38.10 13.86
CA ASN A 131 29.89 -38.13 13.12
C ASN A 131 31.10 -37.87 14.03
N SER A 132 31.96 -38.88 14.18
CA SER A 132 33.10 -38.89 15.10
C SER A 132 34.10 -37.74 14.93
N ASN A 133 34.20 -37.16 13.74
CA ASN A 133 35.09 -36.02 13.48
C ASN A 133 34.48 -34.68 13.92
N ILE A 134 33.15 -34.58 13.88
CA ILE A 134 32.39 -33.37 14.23
C ILE A 134 32.08 -33.35 15.73
N ALA A 135 31.83 -34.52 16.35
CA ALA A 135 31.67 -34.67 17.79
C ALA A 135 32.89 -34.17 18.57
N LYS A 136 34.11 -34.47 18.11
CA LYS A 136 35.37 -33.99 18.72
C LYS A 136 35.50 -32.45 18.68
N PHE A 137 34.98 -31.81 17.62
CA PHE A 137 34.94 -30.35 17.50
C PHE A 137 33.87 -29.73 18.41
N ASN A 138 32.78 -30.44 18.68
CA ASN A 138 31.76 -30.00 19.63
C ASN A 138 32.27 -30.01 21.06
N ASP A 139 33.02 -31.04 21.48
CA ASP A 139 33.56 -31.13 22.84
C ASP A 139 34.47 -29.94 23.19
N GLN A 140 35.07 -29.28 22.19
CA GLN A 140 35.99 -28.17 22.38
C GLN A 140 35.33 -26.78 22.31
N PHE A 141 34.22 -26.62 21.57
CA PHE A 141 33.58 -25.31 21.32
C PHE A 141 32.07 -25.24 21.65
N GLY A 142 31.41 -26.36 21.98
CA GLY A 142 30.00 -26.42 22.36
C GLY A 142 29.01 -25.94 21.28
N LEU A 143 29.43 -25.92 20.01
CA LEU A 143 28.67 -25.36 18.89
C LEU A 143 27.38 -26.15 18.61
N ILE A 144 27.43 -27.48 18.70
CA ILE A 144 26.27 -28.34 18.44
C ILE A 144 25.28 -28.26 19.60
N ASP A 145 25.75 -28.17 20.85
CA ASP A 145 24.85 -28.01 22.01
C ASP A 145 24.15 -26.64 22.04
N THR A 146 24.80 -25.58 21.54
CA THR A 146 24.15 -24.28 21.34
C THR A 146 23.17 -24.27 20.17
N LEU A 147 23.48 -24.99 19.09
CA LEU A 147 22.56 -25.22 17.97
C LEU A 147 21.33 -26.03 18.42
N ASP A 148 21.52 -27.12 19.16
CA ASP A 148 20.43 -27.95 19.68
C ASP A 148 19.57 -27.22 20.69
N LYS A 149 20.16 -26.48 21.64
CA LYS A 149 19.39 -25.64 22.56
C LYS A 149 18.60 -24.57 21.83
N LYS A 150 19.19 -23.92 20.81
CA LYS A 150 18.46 -22.95 19.98
C LYS A 150 17.37 -23.63 19.16
N LEU A 151 17.63 -24.80 18.57
CA LEU A 151 16.66 -25.53 17.77
C LEU A 151 15.49 -26.04 18.63
N GLN A 152 15.77 -26.58 19.81
CA GLN A 152 14.76 -26.97 20.80
C GLN A 152 14.03 -25.75 21.37
N GLU A 153 14.69 -24.63 21.67
CA GLU A 153 13.99 -23.39 22.04
C GLU A 153 13.06 -22.91 20.91
N TRP A 154 13.48 -23.02 19.66
CA TRP A 154 12.69 -22.61 18.51
C TRP A 154 11.47 -23.52 18.34
N ILE A 155 11.65 -24.84 18.40
CA ILE A 155 10.60 -25.85 18.19
C ILE A 155 9.69 -26.03 19.41
N GLN A 156 10.23 -26.21 20.62
CA GLN A 156 9.46 -26.58 21.82
C GLN A 156 8.83 -25.39 22.55
N ASN A 157 9.50 -24.24 22.64
CA ASN A 157 8.96 -23.10 23.40
C ASN A 157 7.95 -22.26 22.61
N GLY A 158 7.55 -22.70 21.41
CA GLY A 158 6.74 -21.86 20.52
C GLY A 158 7.42 -20.53 20.21
N LYS A 159 8.75 -20.43 20.37
CA LYS A 159 9.54 -19.24 19.99
C LYS A 159 9.68 -19.13 18.48
N LEU A 160 9.44 -20.22 17.73
CA LEU A 160 9.01 -20.16 16.34
C LEU A 160 7.70 -19.41 16.24
N VAL A 161 6.67 -19.70 17.04
CA VAL A 161 5.42 -18.94 17.00
C VAL A 161 5.66 -17.48 17.40
N THR A 162 6.40 -17.13 18.46
CA THR A 162 6.56 -15.71 18.84
C THR A 162 7.60 -14.92 18.03
N SER A 163 8.75 -15.50 17.66
CA SER A 163 9.73 -14.87 16.76
C SER A 163 9.29 -14.93 15.30
N ALA A 164 8.60 -15.99 14.88
CA ALA A 164 7.92 -15.99 13.59
C ALA A 164 6.65 -15.14 13.64
N PHE A 165 6.00 -14.82 14.76
CA PHE A 165 4.98 -13.76 14.76
C PHE A 165 5.58 -12.37 14.47
N GLY A 166 6.90 -12.16 14.55
CA GLY A 166 7.55 -10.99 13.94
C GLY A 166 7.82 -11.17 12.44
N GLY A 167 8.43 -12.30 12.06
CA GLY A 167 8.80 -12.64 10.68
C GLY A 167 7.62 -13.01 9.77
N VAL A 168 6.80 -13.98 10.16
CA VAL A 168 5.53 -14.42 9.53
C VAL A 168 4.46 -13.33 9.55
N LEU A 169 4.39 -12.46 10.56
CA LEU A 169 3.49 -11.30 10.47
C LEU A 169 4.02 -10.30 9.44
N GLY A 170 5.33 -10.14 9.30
CA GLY A 170 5.97 -9.38 8.22
C GLY A 170 5.69 -9.98 6.85
N VAL A 171 5.93 -11.28 6.67
CA VAL A 171 5.64 -12.02 5.43
C VAL A 171 4.15 -11.98 5.12
N GLY A 172 3.28 -12.19 6.12
CA GLY A 172 1.83 -12.11 5.99
C GLY A 172 1.37 -10.71 5.58
N LYS A 173 1.91 -9.65 6.20
CA LYS A 173 1.65 -8.26 5.80
C LYS A 173 2.10 -7.99 4.36
N THR A 174 3.27 -8.47 3.95
CA THR A 174 3.79 -8.32 2.59
C THR A 174 2.93 -9.07 1.58
N VAL A 175 2.49 -10.30 1.89
CA VAL A 175 1.60 -11.09 1.04
C VAL A 175 0.24 -10.39 0.91
N ILE A 176 -0.38 -9.98 2.01
CA ILE A 176 -1.66 -9.26 2.00
C ILE A 176 -1.54 -7.96 1.22
N SER A 177 -0.51 -7.16 1.48
CA SER A 177 -0.24 -5.89 0.78
C SER A 177 -0.01 -6.13 -0.72
N GLY A 178 0.76 -7.16 -1.07
CA GLY A 178 1.02 -7.57 -2.45
C GLY A 178 -0.24 -8.04 -3.17
N THR A 179 -1.09 -8.84 -2.50
CA THR A 179 -2.37 -9.29 -3.04
C THR A 179 -3.32 -8.12 -3.26
N ILE A 180 -3.43 -7.20 -2.29
CA ILE A 180 -4.24 -5.98 -2.44
C ILE A 180 -3.71 -5.15 -3.62
N SER A 181 -2.39 -4.94 -3.70
CA SER A 181 -1.77 -4.19 -4.80
C SER A 181 -2.02 -4.85 -6.16
N ALA A 182 -1.88 -6.17 -6.25
CA ALA A 182 -2.18 -6.93 -7.46
C ALA A 182 -3.66 -6.82 -7.85
N LEU A 183 -4.57 -6.94 -6.88
CA LEU A 183 -6.00 -6.75 -7.10
C LEU A 183 -6.29 -5.32 -7.57
N THR A 184 -5.68 -4.31 -6.96
CA THR A 184 -5.80 -2.92 -7.40
C THR A 184 -5.30 -2.73 -8.83
N ILE A 185 -4.15 -3.30 -9.19
CA ILE A 185 -3.64 -3.27 -10.58
C ILE A 185 -4.66 -3.87 -11.53
N ILE A 186 -5.24 -5.02 -11.19
CA ILE A 186 -6.25 -5.71 -11.99
C ILE A 186 -7.48 -4.82 -12.19
N VAL A 187 -8.02 -4.27 -11.10
CA VAL A 187 -9.20 -3.41 -11.14
C VAL A 187 -8.93 -2.15 -11.98
N LEU A 188 -7.78 -1.49 -11.78
CA LEU A 188 -7.39 -0.33 -12.59
C LEU A 188 -7.20 -0.70 -14.05
N THR A 189 -6.54 -1.81 -14.34
CA THR A 189 -6.30 -2.32 -15.70
C THR A 189 -7.62 -2.47 -16.44
N LEU A 190 -8.60 -3.10 -15.79
CA LEU A 190 -9.90 -3.35 -16.37
C LEU A 190 -10.74 -2.09 -16.50
N TYR A 191 -10.67 -1.20 -15.52
CA TYR A 191 -11.28 0.13 -15.60
C TYR A 191 -10.71 0.92 -16.78
N PHE A 192 -9.39 0.90 -16.96
CA PHE A 192 -8.72 1.52 -18.08
C PHE A 192 -9.12 0.86 -19.40
N ILE A 193 -9.07 -0.46 -19.52
CA ILE A 193 -9.61 -1.16 -20.71
C ILE A 193 -11.04 -0.68 -21.00
N ALA A 194 -11.92 -0.59 -20.00
CA ALA A 194 -13.30 -0.15 -20.22
C ALA A 194 -13.44 1.34 -20.58
N SER A 195 -12.59 2.20 -20.03
CA SER A 195 -12.71 3.66 -20.10
C SER A 195 -11.78 4.34 -21.11
N LEU A 196 -10.74 3.66 -21.61
CA LEU A 196 -9.69 4.23 -22.47
C LEU A 196 -10.25 5.03 -23.67
N PRO A 197 -11.22 4.51 -24.45
CA PRO A 197 -11.80 5.22 -25.60
C PRO A 197 -12.47 6.54 -25.22
N ASN A 198 -13.21 6.56 -24.11
CA ASN A 198 -13.89 7.77 -23.63
C ASN A 198 -12.86 8.84 -23.22
N VAL A 199 -11.77 8.41 -22.56
CA VAL A 199 -10.68 9.31 -22.16
C VAL A 199 -9.95 9.84 -23.40
N THR A 200 -9.70 8.99 -24.41
CA THR A 200 -9.07 9.44 -25.67
C THR A 200 -9.96 10.41 -26.43
N GLU A 201 -11.28 10.18 -26.51
CA GLU A 201 -12.22 11.11 -27.15
C GLU A 201 -12.23 12.47 -26.46
N MET A 202 -12.20 12.50 -25.12
CA MET A 202 -12.11 13.74 -24.36
C MET A 202 -10.75 14.43 -24.56
N ALA A 203 -9.66 13.66 -24.57
CA ALA A 203 -8.32 14.20 -24.84
C ALA A 203 -8.22 14.81 -26.25
N TYR A 204 -8.78 14.14 -27.26
CA TYR A 204 -8.84 14.66 -28.63
C TYR A 204 -9.69 15.93 -28.74
N ARG A 205 -10.68 16.14 -27.87
CA ARG A 205 -11.46 17.39 -27.81
C ARG A 205 -10.71 18.54 -27.14
N LEU A 206 -9.70 18.25 -26.30
CA LEU A 206 -8.84 19.26 -25.67
C LEU A 206 -7.70 19.70 -26.59
N VAL A 207 -7.33 18.88 -27.57
CA VAL A 207 -6.45 19.28 -28.66
C VAL A 207 -7.28 20.12 -29.64
N PRO A 208 -7.00 21.43 -29.80
CA PRO A 208 -7.69 22.23 -30.80
C PRO A 208 -7.55 21.54 -32.15
N ALA A 209 -8.66 21.28 -32.84
CA ALA A 209 -8.64 20.80 -34.20
C ALA A 209 -7.82 21.82 -35.01
N SER A 210 -6.58 21.46 -35.34
CA SER A 210 -5.69 22.34 -36.09
C SER A 210 -6.40 22.62 -37.41
N ARG A 211 -6.87 23.87 -37.50
CA ARG A 211 -7.62 24.46 -38.61
C ARG A 211 -7.14 23.89 -39.95
N ARG A 212 -8.01 23.15 -40.62
CA ARG A 212 -7.99 23.09 -42.09
C ARG A 212 -8.82 24.25 -42.60
#